data_AF-A0A2M8DBE9-F1
#
_entry.id   AF-A0A2M8DBE9-F1
#
_cell.length_a   1.000
_cell.length_b   1.000
_cell.length_c   1.000
_cell.angle_alpha   90.00
_cell.angle_beta   90.00
_cell.angle_gamma   90.00
#
_symmetry.space_group_name_H-M   'P 1'
#
loop_
_entity.id
_entity.type
_entity.pdbx_description
1 polymer ?
#
loop_
_entity_poly.entity_id
_entity_poly.type
_entity_poly.pdbx_seq_one_letter_code
_entity_poly.pdbx_strand_id
1 'polypeptide(L)'
;PWKFIVVTDKKLRQQLRFASWNQSQVTDASHSIVFCARKTIDAKYIDSYVALMKKERKMSTVKAFGYATYFKTYVAGKKPEEQKIWASKQVYIALGFLLYTAALLKIDSCPMEGFDSKKYDKILGLEDTDYTSVVICPVGYRAKDDKYATEKKVRWKKKEVIVI
;
A
#
# COMPACT_ATOMS: atom_id res chain seq x y z
N PRO A 1 1.25 7.83 4.48
CA PRO A 1 1.46 7.21 5.82
C PRO A 1 1.32 5.68 5.72
N TRP A 2 2.24 5.08 4.98
CA TRP A 2 2.19 3.66 4.61
C TRP A 2 3.32 2.89 5.29
N LYS A 3 3.18 1.56 5.31
CA LYS A 3 4.23 0.60 5.61
C LYS A 3 4.11 -0.55 4.60
N PHE A 4 5.21 -1.16 4.23
CA PHE A 4 5.22 -2.32 3.33
C PHE A 4 5.80 -3.51 4.06
N ILE A 5 5.13 -4.66 3.96
CA ILE A 5 5.63 -5.93 4.50
C ILE A 5 5.99 -6.80 3.30
N VAL A 6 7.27 -7.13 3.16
CA VAL A 6 7.75 -8.00 2.10
C VAL A 6 7.77 -9.42 2.63
N VAL A 7 6.87 -10.25 2.12
CA VAL A 7 6.71 -11.64 2.55
C VAL A 7 7.42 -12.55 1.54
N THR A 8 8.43 -13.29 2.01
CA THR A 8 9.16 -14.30 1.22
C THR A 8 8.99 -15.71 1.77
N ASP A 9 8.77 -15.83 3.08
CA ASP A 9 8.62 -17.12 3.77
C ASP A 9 7.47 -17.95 3.17
N LYS A 10 7.76 -19.19 2.81
CA LYS A 10 6.81 -20.08 2.13
C LYS A 10 5.63 -20.45 3.02
N LYS A 11 5.86 -20.71 4.31
CA LYS A 11 4.81 -21.10 5.25
C LYS A 11 3.84 -19.95 5.49
N LEU A 12 4.38 -18.74 5.68
CA LEU A 12 3.60 -17.52 5.84
C LEU A 12 2.77 -17.22 4.58
N ARG A 13 3.36 -17.33 3.38
CA ARG A 13 2.59 -17.14 2.13
C ARG A 13 1.48 -18.18 1.94
N GLN A 14 1.68 -19.41 2.40
CA GLN A 14 0.62 -20.42 2.41
C GLN A 14 -0.54 -20.04 3.33
N GLN A 15 -0.26 -19.51 4.52
CA GLN A 15 -1.31 -19.00 5.43
C GLN A 15 -2.07 -17.82 4.79
N LEU A 16 -1.34 -16.88 4.21
CA LEU A 16 -1.91 -15.71 3.54
C LEU A 16 -2.78 -16.10 2.33
N ARG A 17 -2.40 -17.14 1.58
CA ARG A 17 -3.21 -17.66 0.46
C ARG A 17 -4.61 -18.09 0.89
N PHE A 18 -4.76 -18.73 2.06
CA PHE A 18 -6.09 -19.06 2.60
C PHE A 18 -6.93 -17.80 2.92
N ALA A 19 -6.26 -16.70 3.27
CA ALA A 19 -6.90 -15.40 3.45
C ALA A 19 -7.09 -14.61 2.13
N SER A 20 -6.61 -15.12 0.99
CA SER A 20 -6.78 -14.54 -0.35
C SER A 20 -7.67 -15.39 -1.26
N TRP A 21 -8.65 -16.09 -0.67
CA TRP A 21 -9.56 -17.00 -1.39
C TRP A 21 -8.83 -18.03 -2.26
N ASN A 22 -7.72 -18.55 -1.74
CA ASN A 22 -6.88 -19.57 -2.38
C ASN A 22 -6.22 -19.16 -3.72
N GLN A 23 -6.18 -17.87 -4.04
CA GLN A 23 -5.46 -17.34 -5.19
C GLN A 23 -3.96 -17.68 -5.10
N SER A 24 -3.45 -18.43 -6.08
CA SER A 24 -2.10 -19.00 -6.04
C SER A 24 -0.99 -17.97 -6.22
N GLN A 25 -1.30 -16.80 -6.78
CA GLN A 25 -0.34 -15.71 -6.99
C GLN A 25 0.44 -15.36 -5.70
N VAL A 26 -0.20 -15.48 -4.52
CA VAL A 26 0.44 -15.23 -3.21
C VAL A 26 1.59 -16.23 -2.94
N THR A 27 1.42 -17.50 -3.33
CA THR A 27 2.41 -18.57 -3.13
C THR A 27 3.37 -18.76 -4.30
N ASP A 28 2.91 -18.48 -5.52
CA ASP A 28 3.67 -18.76 -6.74
C ASP A 28 4.68 -17.65 -7.05
N ALA A 29 4.38 -16.41 -6.63
CA ALA A 29 5.30 -15.29 -6.77
C ALA A 29 6.60 -15.49 -5.98
N SER A 30 7.63 -14.72 -6.32
CA SER A 30 8.88 -14.72 -5.55
C SER A 30 8.71 -14.00 -4.21
N HIS A 31 7.99 -12.87 -4.22
CA HIS A 31 7.71 -12.02 -3.07
C HIS A 31 6.24 -11.64 -3.10
N SER A 32 5.61 -11.53 -1.93
CA SER A 32 4.28 -10.92 -1.78
C SER A 32 4.42 -9.66 -0.94
N ILE A 33 4.11 -8.50 -1.52
CA ILE A 33 4.22 -7.22 -0.84
C ILE A 33 2.84 -6.85 -0.32
N VAL A 34 2.70 -6.74 1.00
CA VAL A 34 1.49 -6.24 1.66
C VAL A 34 1.65 -4.76 1.91
N PHE A 35 0.76 -3.97 1.33
CA PHE A 35 0.71 -2.53 1.53
C PHE A 35 -0.22 -2.23 2.70
N CYS A 36 0.32 -1.58 3.71
CA CYS A 36 -0.41 -1.22 4.91
C CYS A 36 -0.58 0.28 5.00
N ALA A 37 -1.77 0.74 5.38
CA ALA A 37 -2.03 2.12 5.77
C ALA A 37 -2.07 2.22 7.29
N ARG A 38 -1.77 3.41 7.83
CA ARG A 38 -2.11 3.69 9.22
C ARG A 38 -3.64 3.73 9.41
N LYS A 39 -4.13 3.08 10.46
CA LYS A 39 -5.52 3.12 10.96
C LYS A 39 -5.90 4.53 11.41
N THR A 40 -4.96 5.22 12.06
CA THR A 40 -5.12 6.59 12.58
C THR A 40 -3.88 7.44 12.28
N ILE A 41 -4.11 8.73 12.07
CA ILE A 41 -3.08 9.75 11.87
C ILE A 41 -3.23 10.76 13.01
N ASP A 42 -2.63 10.42 14.15
CA ASP A 42 -2.68 11.25 15.34
C ASP A 42 -1.63 12.38 15.34
N ALA A 43 -1.75 13.28 16.32
CA ALA A 43 -0.82 14.38 16.50
C ALA A 43 0.63 13.90 16.72
N LYS A 44 0.82 12.78 17.44
CA LYS A 44 2.15 12.21 17.74
C LYS A 44 2.86 11.76 16.47
N TYR A 45 2.17 11.06 15.58
CA TYR A 45 2.70 10.65 14.28
C TYR A 45 3.07 11.86 13.43
N ILE A 46 2.21 12.89 13.38
CA ILE A 46 2.49 14.12 12.64
C ILE A 46 3.72 14.82 13.20
N ASP A 47 3.82 14.97 14.52
CA ASP A 47 4.97 15.61 15.17
C ASP A 47 6.26 14.85 14.90
N SER A 48 6.23 13.51 14.95
CA SER A 48 7.39 12.69 14.62
C SER A 48 7.86 12.88 13.17
N TYR A 49 6.92 12.95 12.22
CA TYR A 49 7.24 13.14 10.81
C TYR A 49 7.73 14.56 10.52
N VAL A 50 7.15 15.57 11.18
CA VAL A 50 7.59 16.96 11.05
C VAL A 50 8.95 17.17 11.72
N ALA A 51 9.23 16.50 12.83
CA ALA A 51 10.56 16.52 13.45
C ALA A 51 11.62 15.92 12.51
N LEU A 52 11.30 14.80 11.85
CA LEU A 52 12.16 14.24 10.80
C LEU A 52 12.33 15.24 9.64
N MET A 53 11.23 15.83 9.14
CA MET A 53 11.28 16.83 8.08
C MET A 53 12.17 18.02 8.45
N LYS A 54 12.05 18.51 9.69
CA LYS A 54 12.86 19.61 10.21
C LYS A 54 14.35 19.26 10.20
N LYS A 55 14.69 18.05 10.66
CA LYS A 55 16.06 17.53 10.67
C LYS A 55 16.62 17.43 9.24
N GLU A 56 15.95 16.69 8.36
CA GLU A 56 16.46 16.39 7.02
C GLU A 56 16.51 17.62 6.11
N ARG A 57 15.55 18.54 6.25
CA ARG A 57 15.47 19.75 5.42
C ARG A 57 16.04 21.00 6.10
N LYS A 58 16.67 20.85 7.27
CA LYS A 58 17.21 21.95 8.08
C LYS A 58 16.21 23.11 8.26
N MET A 59 14.94 22.79 8.51
CA MET A 59 13.88 23.80 8.61
C MET A 59 13.96 24.58 9.91
N SER A 60 13.58 25.86 9.86
CA SER A 60 13.37 26.65 11.08
C SER A 60 12.24 26.06 11.92
N THR A 61 12.31 26.27 13.24
CA THR A 61 11.26 25.83 14.17
C THR A 61 9.89 26.41 13.79
N VAL A 62 9.83 27.66 13.35
CA VAL A 62 8.58 28.32 12.93
C VAL A 62 7.96 27.61 11.72
N LYS A 63 8.75 27.28 10.68
CA LYS A 63 8.24 26.55 9.52
C LYS A 63 7.76 25.15 9.90
N ALA A 64 8.53 24.42 10.71
CA ALA A 64 8.15 23.10 11.19
C ALA A 64 6.83 23.14 11.98
N PHE A 65 6.69 24.11 12.89
CA PHE A 65 5.45 24.33 13.64
C PHE A 65 4.26 24.58 12.72
N GLY A 66 4.41 25.44 11.70
CA GLY A 66 3.35 25.69 10.72
C GLY A 66 2.89 24.42 9.98
N TYR A 67 3.82 23.58 9.54
CA TYR A 67 3.50 22.29 8.92
C TYR A 67 2.78 21.33 9.87
N ALA A 68 3.26 21.21 11.12
CA ALA A 68 2.61 20.35 12.12
C ALA A 68 1.17 20.79 12.37
N THR A 69 0.95 22.10 12.58
CA THR A 69 -0.38 22.67 12.79
C THR A 69 -1.29 22.38 11.60
N TYR A 70 -0.83 22.60 10.37
CA TYR A 70 -1.62 22.32 9.17
C TYR A 70 -2.07 20.85 9.10
N PHE A 71 -1.15 19.90 9.25
CA PHE A 71 -1.49 18.48 9.14
C PHE A 71 -2.36 17.99 10.31
N LYS A 72 -2.16 18.53 11.52
CA LYS A 72 -3.02 18.21 12.68
C LYS A 72 -4.45 18.66 12.42
N THR A 73 -4.64 19.89 11.93
CA THR A 73 -5.97 20.41 11.61
C THR A 73 -6.60 19.66 10.43
N TYR A 74 -5.85 19.41 9.35
CA TYR A 74 -6.42 18.86 8.12
C TYR A 74 -6.67 17.35 8.18
N VAL A 75 -5.72 16.57 8.72
CA VAL A 75 -5.80 15.11 8.73
C VAL A 75 -6.24 14.60 10.10
N ALA A 76 -5.56 14.99 11.19
CA ALA A 76 -5.91 14.48 12.52
C ALA A 76 -7.27 15.00 13.02
N GLY A 77 -7.75 16.13 12.48
CA GLY A 77 -9.10 16.65 12.72
C GLY A 77 -10.23 15.86 12.04
N LYS A 78 -9.92 14.90 11.16
CA LYS A 78 -10.93 14.04 10.51
C LYS A 78 -11.38 12.91 11.43
N LYS A 79 -12.52 12.28 11.14
CA LYS A 79 -12.94 11.06 11.84
C LYS A 79 -11.98 9.90 11.53
N PRO A 80 -11.78 8.93 12.45
CA PRO A 80 -10.83 7.83 12.26
C PRO A 80 -10.98 7.08 10.92
N GLU A 81 -12.21 6.81 10.49
CA GLU A 81 -12.51 6.16 9.22
C GLU A 81 -12.06 6.99 8.01
N GLU A 82 -12.24 8.31 8.06
CA GLU A 82 -11.79 9.23 7.01
C GLU A 82 -10.26 9.34 6.97
N GLN A 83 -9.61 9.27 8.14
CA GLN A 83 -8.15 9.22 8.23
C GLN A 83 -7.61 7.95 7.57
N LYS A 84 -8.21 6.79 7.88
CA LYS A 84 -7.85 5.52 7.24
C LYS A 84 -8.06 5.58 5.74
N ILE A 85 -9.20 6.09 5.25
CA ILE A 85 -9.45 6.27 3.81
C ILE A 85 -8.38 7.17 3.19
N TRP A 86 -8.08 8.31 3.81
CA TRP A 86 -7.05 9.22 3.32
C TRP A 86 -5.68 8.55 3.26
N ALA A 87 -5.31 7.78 4.29
CA ALA A 87 -4.07 7.02 4.37
C ALA A 87 -4.00 5.92 3.28
N SER A 88 -5.10 5.19 3.06
CA SER A 88 -5.22 4.19 2.00
C SER A 88 -5.04 4.81 0.62
N LYS A 89 -5.61 5.99 0.34
CA LYS A 89 -5.37 6.68 -0.94
C LYS A 89 -3.88 6.90 -1.21
N GLN A 90 -3.09 7.18 -0.18
CA GLN A 90 -1.64 7.31 -0.32
C GLN A 90 -0.98 5.95 -0.67
N VAL A 91 -1.47 4.86 -0.07
CA VAL A 91 -1.04 3.49 -0.40
C VAL A 91 -1.29 3.15 -1.87
N TYR A 92 -2.45 3.50 -2.45
CA TYR A 92 -2.74 3.23 -3.87
C TYR A 92 -1.86 4.04 -4.83
N ILE A 93 -1.44 5.25 -4.44
CA ILE A 93 -0.43 6.01 -5.19
C ILE A 93 0.88 5.21 -5.21
N ALA A 94 1.34 4.74 -4.04
CA ALA A 94 2.55 3.92 -3.95
C ALA A 94 2.44 2.61 -4.75
N LEU A 95 1.27 1.96 -4.77
CA LEU A 95 1.01 0.80 -5.61
C LEU A 95 1.18 1.13 -7.10
N GLY A 96 0.64 2.25 -7.57
CA GLY A 96 0.81 2.69 -8.96
C GLY A 96 2.27 2.82 -9.37
N PHE A 97 3.10 3.41 -8.49
CA PHE A 97 4.55 3.47 -8.70
C PHE A 97 5.20 2.09 -8.71
N LEU A 98 4.83 1.19 -7.79
CA LEU A 98 5.36 -0.18 -7.79
C LEU A 98 5.04 -0.91 -9.10
N LEU A 99 3.80 -0.85 -9.58
CA LEU A 99 3.38 -1.51 -10.82
C LEU A 99 4.14 -0.96 -12.03
N TYR A 100 4.31 0.36 -12.11
CA TYR A 100 5.06 1.00 -13.18
C TYR A 100 6.54 0.63 -13.13
N THR A 101 7.18 0.70 -11.95
CA THR A 101 8.58 0.33 -11.78
C THR A 101 8.82 -1.15 -12.03
N ALA A 102 7.93 -2.04 -11.61
CA ALA A 102 8.01 -3.47 -11.91
C ALA A 102 8.03 -3.69 -13.43
N ALA A 103 7.14 -3.04 -14.18
CA ALA A 103 7.12 -3.12 -15.64
C ALA A 103 8.44 -2.62 -16.27
N LEU A 104 9.00 -1.49 -15.80
CA LEU A 104 10.30 -0.99 -16.27
C LEU A 104 11.44 -1.99 -16.03
N LEU A 105 11.42 -2.66 -14.88
CA LEU A 105 12.41 -3.66 -14.50
C LEU A 105 12.13 -5.05 -15.07
N LYS A 106 11.09 -5.20 -15.90
CA LYS A 106 10.62 -6.49 -16.45
C LYS A 106 10.30 -7.52 -15.36
N ILE A 107 9.76 -7.04 -14.23
CA ILE A 107 9.22 -7.85 -13.15
C ILE A 107 7.70 -7.88 -13.31
N ASP A 108 7.12 -9.07 -13.24
CA ASP A 108 5.68 -9.25 -13.27
C ASP A 108 5.08 -8.96 -11.90
N SER A 109 3.89 -8.36 -11.90
CA SER A 109 3.19 -7.94 -10.69
C SER A 109 1.69 -8.13 -10.84
N CYS A 110 1.02 -8.54 -9.76
CA CYS A 110 -0.44 -8.71 -9.73
C CYS A 110 -1.02 -7.93 -8.54
N PRO A 111 -1.58 -6.72 -8.71
CA PRO A 111 -2.25 -6.04 -7.60
C PRO A 111 -3.52 -6.81 -7.24
N MET A 112 -3.77 -7.05 -5.95
CA MET A 112 -4.93 -7.79 -5.47
C MET A 112 -5.56 -7.04 -4.28
N GLU A 113 -6.79 -6.57 -4.48
CA GLU A 113 -7.71 -6.25 -3.37
C GLU A 113 -8.42 -7.50 -2.86
N GLY A 114 -8.14 -8.63 -3.52
CA GLY A 114 -8.84 -9.85 -3.32
C GLY A 114 -8.36 -10.66 -2.11
N PHE A 115 -8.55 -10.13 -0.90
CA PHE A 115 -8.19 -10.81 0.34
C PHE A 115 -8.98 -10.31 1.55
N ASP A 116 -8.94 -11.08 2.64
CA ASP A 116 -9.48 -10.71 3.93
C ASP A 116 -8.43 -9.93 4.74
N SER A 117 -8.59 -8.61 4.79
CA SER A 117 -7.68 -7.72 5.51
C SER A 117 -7.59 -8.00 7.00
N LYS A 118 -8.67 -8.44 7.66
CA LYS A 118 -8.63 -8.77 9.09
C LYS A 118 -7.79 -10.02 9.35
N LYS A 119 -7.94 -11.05 8.51
CA LYS A 119 -7.10 -12.25 8.60
C LYS A 119 -5.64 -11.95 8.30
N TYR A 120 -5.36 -11.11 7.31
CA TYR A 120 -4.00 -10.64 7.04
C TYR A 120 -3.40 -9.89 8.23
N ASP A 121 -4.17 -8.97 8.82
CA ASP A 121 -3.73 -8.21 9.98
C ASP A 121 -3.41 -9.14 11.17
N LYS A 122 -4.23 -10.16 11.41
CA LYS A 122 -3.96 -11.18 12.43
C LYS A 122 -2.69 -11.99 12.14
N ILE A 123 -2.58 -12.54 10.92
CA ILE A 123 -1.43 -13.39 10.51
C ILE A 123 -0.12 -12.60 10.59
N LEU A 124 -0.14 -11.31 10.25
CA LEU A 124 1.04 -10.45 10.19
C LEU A 124 1.29 -9.66 11.49
N GLY A 125 0.51 -9.89 12.54
CA GLY A 125 0.67 -9.22 13.84
C GLY A 125 0.39 -7.71 13.80
N LEU A 126 -0.59 -7.27 13.01
CA LEU A 126 -0.97 -5.87 12.84
C LEU A 126 -2.16 -5.43 13.71
N GLU A 127 -2.89 -6.36 14.34
CA GLU A 127 -4.10 -6.06 15.12
C GLU A 127 -3.83 -5.00 16.21
N ASP A 128 -2.74 -5.15 16.96
CA ASP A 128 -2.32 -4.24 18.03
C ASP A 128 -1.41 -3.09 17.58
N THR A 129 -1.28 -2.89 16.26
CA THR A 129 -0.47 -1.82 15.69
C THR A 129 -1.34 -0.71 15.11
N ASP A 130 -0.71 0.43 14.83
CA ASP A 130 -1.35 1.51 14.08
C ASP A 130 -1.61 1.18 12.61
N TYR A 131 -1.26 -0.01 12.11
CA TYR A 131 -1.32 -0.34 10.68
C TYR A 131 -2.36 -1.42 10.37
N THR A 132 -2.89 -1.37 9.15
CA THR A 132 -3.85 -2.34 8.61
C THR A 132 -3.53 -2.57 7.14
N SER A 133 -3.69 -3.80 6.67
CA SER A 133 -3.50 -4.20 5.29
C SER A 133 -4.58 -3.59 4.39
N VAL A 134 -4.16 -3.09 3.21
CA VAL A 134 -5.04 -2.36 2.27
C VAL A 134 -5.08 -3.04 0.91
N VAL A 135 -3.91 -3.39 0.37
CA VAL A 135 -3.77 -4.05 -0.93
C VAL A 135 -2.52 -4.90 -0.92
N ILE A 136 -2.53 -6.02 -1.64
CA ILE A 136 -1.35 -6.86 -1.78
C ILE A 136 -0.88 -6.85 -3.23
N CYS A 137 0.41 -7.06 -3.44
CA CYS A 137 0.98 -7.20 -4.78
C CYS A 137 2.05 -8.28 -4.78
N PRO A 138 1.72 -9.51 -5.20
CA PRO A 138 2.73 -10.50 -5.54
C PRO A 138 3.54 -10.04 -6.74
N VAL A 139 4.86 -10.24 -6.65
CA VAL A 139 5.84 -9.88 -7.68
C VAL A 139 6.81 -11.03 -7.95
N GLY A 140 7.21 -11.17 -9.22
CA GLY A 140 8.11 -12.23 -9.65
C GLY A 140 8.23 -12.29 -11.17
N TYR A 141 8.42 -13.48 -11.70
CA TYR A 141 8.40 -13.74 -13.14
C TYR A 141 7.26 -14.70 -13.42
N ARG A 142 6.42 -14.36 -14.41
CA ARG A 142 5.29 -15.20 -14.80
C ARG A 142 5.76 -16.55 -15.32
N ALA A 143 4.92 -17.56 -15.13
CA ALA A 143 5.11 -18.85 -15.76
C ALA A 143 4.89 -18.74 -17.29
N LYS A 144 5.48 -19.65 -18.06
CA LYS A 144 5.37 -19.65 -19.53
C LYS A 144 3.92 -19.85 -20.01
N ASP A 145 3.10 -20.47 -19.17
CA ASP A 145 1.71 -20.84 -19.40
C ASP A 145 0.72 -19.88 -18.70
N ASP A 146 1.15 -18.69 -18.26
CA ASP A 146 0.24 -17.64 -17.80
C ASP A 146 -0.68 -17.20 -18.94
N LYS A 147 -1.92 -17.70 -18.91
CA LYS A 147 -2.96 -17.40 -19.91
C LYS A 147 -3.24 -15.90 -20.09
N TYR A 148 -3.07 -15.10 -19.03
CA TYR A 148 -3.32 -13.66 -19.10
C TYR A 148 -2.18 -12.89 -19.78
N ALA A 149 -1.01 -13.52 -19.95
CA ALA A 149 0.16 -12.88 -20.56
C ALA A 149 -0.05 -12.49 -22.02
N THR A 150 -0.84 -13.27 -22.75
CA THR A 150 -1.10 -13.11 -24.17
C THR A 150 -2.46 -12.46 -24.47
N GLU A 151 -3.29 -12.22 -23.47
CA GLU A 151 -4.58 -11.56 -23.66
C GLU A 151 -4.41 -10.10 -24.11
N LYS A 152 -5.29 -9.65 -25.01
CA LYS A 152 -5.32 -8.25 -25.45
C LYS A 152 -5.70 -7.36 -24.27
N LYS A 153 -4.88 -6.33 -23.99
CA LYS A 153 -5.19 -5.36 -22.94
C LYS A 153 -6.43 -4.56 -23.33
N VAL A 154 -7.42 -4.55 -22.45
CA VAL A 154 -8.65 -3.76 -22.61
C VAL A 154 -8.56 -2.48 -21.79
N ARG A 155 -8.84 -1.33 -22.42
CA ARG A 155 -8.96 -0.02 -21.79
C ARG A 155 -10.13 0.71 -22.43
N TRP A 156 -10.79 1.58 -21.65
CA TRP A 156 -11.73 2.55 -22.22
C TRP A 156 -11.02 3.38 -23.29
N LYS A 157 -11.78 3.77 -24.33
CA LYS A 157 -11.28 4.70 -25.35
C LYS A 157 -11.04 6.08 -24.71
N LYS A 158 -10.29 6.94 -25.40
CA LYS A 158 -9.84 8.24 -24.87
C LYS A 158 -11.00 9.15 -24.44
N LYS A 159 -12.06 9.21 -25.26
CA LYS A 159 -13.19 10.13 -25.06
C LYS A 159 -14.05 9.82 -23.83
N GLU A 160 -13.95 8.60 -23.32
CA GLU A 160 -14.67 8.11 -22.14
C GLU A 160 -13.95 8.49 -20.85
N VAL A 161 -12.65 8.82 -20.91
CA VAL A 161 -11.81 9.06 -19.72
C VAL A 161 -11.10 10.42 -19.70
N ILE A 162 -11.15 11.20 -20.79
CA ILE A 162 -10.56 12.53 -20.89
C ILE A 162 -11.60 13.51 -21.45
N VAL A 163 -11.88 14.56 -20.66
CA VAL A 163 -12.64 15.75 -21.07
C VAL A 163 -11.64 16.89 -21.25
N ILE A 164 -11.65 17.56 -22.40
CA ILE A 164 -10.78 18.68 -22.75
C ILE A 164 -11.60 19.96 -22.74
#